data_AF-A0A8H3BC33-F1
#
_entry.id   AF-A0A8H3BC33-F1
#
_cell.length_a   1.000
_cell.length_b   1.000
_cell.length_c   1.000
_cell.angle_alpha   90.00
_cell.angle_beta   90.00
_cell.angle_gamma   90.00
#
_symmetry.space_group_name_H-M   'P 1'
#
loop_
_entity.id
_entity.type
_entity.pdbx_description
1 polymer ?
#
loop_
_entity_poly.entity_id
_entity_poly.type
_entity_poly.pdbx_seq_one_letter_code
_entity_poly.pdbx_strand_id
1 'polypeptide(L)'
;MVVYVPLDYFDPSAGTAIIPLAKHKADPNLHQGSVFVSPGAPGAPGKVLVTKLGDSMATSIFGGHFDIVAFDPRGVGETILIVKCFASREAKD
;
A
#
# COMPACT_ATOMS: atom_id res chain seq x y z
N MET A 1 5.22 8.30 3.11
CA MET A 1 6.40 7.41 2.95
C MET A 1 6.29 6.75 1.59
N VAL A 2 7.39 6.66 0.86
CA VAL A 2 7.43 6.05 -0.49
C VAL A 2 8.63 5.12 -0.62
N VAL A 3 8.53 4.12 -1.49
CA VAL A 3 9.65 3.24 -1.89
C VAL A 3 9.80 3.31 -3.41
N TYR A 4 11.04 3.35 -3.87
CA TYR A 4 11.39 3.34 -5.29
C TYR A 4 11.69 1.90 -5.70
N VAL A 5 11.06 1.42 -6.77
CA VAL A 5 11.28 0.08 -7.32
C VAL A 5 11.49 0.17 -8.83
N PRO A 6 12.29 -0.71 -9.44
CA PRO A 6 12.45 -0.68 -10.89
C PRO A 6 11.13 -1.03 -11.59
N LEU A 7 10.92 -0.41 -12.76
CA LEU A 7 9.80 -0.78 -13.63
C LEU A 7 9.96 -2.21 -14.13
N ASP A 8 11.17 -2.54 -14.59
CA ASP A 8 11.60 -3.88 -14.95
C ASP A 8 12.74 -4.34 -14.04
N TYR A 9 12.56 -5.45 -13.35
CA TYR A 9 13.59 -6.03 -12.47
C TYR A 9 14.76 -6.66 -13.26
N PHE A 10 14.59 -6.96 -14.54
CA PHE A 10 15.64 -7.46 -15.43
C PHE A 10 16.38 -6.34 -16.17
N ASP A 11 15.77 -5.16 -16.30
CA ASP A 11 16.37 -3.96 -16.90
C ASP A 11 16.15 -2.73 -16.02
N PRO A 12 17.11 -2.40 -15.13
CA PRO A 12 17.03 -1.20 -14.29
C PRO A 12 16.98 0.12 -15.07
N SER A 13 17.38 0.14 -16.35
CA SER A 13 17.36 1.35 -17.18
C SER A 13 15.97 1.70 -17.70
N ALA A 14 15.02 0.75 -17.64
CA ALA A 14 13.63 0.95 -18.04
C ALA A 14 12.88 1.98 -17.19
N GLY A 15 13.44 2.38 -16.05
CA GLY A 15 12.93 3.45 -15.19
C GLY A 15 12.46 2.94 -13.82
N THR A 16 11.82 3.84 -13.07
CA THR A 16 11.48 3.61 -11.65
C THR A 16 10.01 3.90 -11.40
N ALA A 17 9.32 2.97 -10.73
CA ALA A 17 8.03 3.20 -10.12
C ALA A 17 8.19 3.69 -8.68
N ILE A 18 7.29 4.58 -8.26
CA ILE A 18 7.25 5.12 -6.90
C ILE A 18 6.01 4.54 -6.22
N ILE A 19 6.24 3.81 -5.13
CA ILE A 19 5.24 3.05 -4.39
C ILE A 19 4.93 3.77 -3.08
N PRO A 20 3.76 4.40 -2.95
CA PRO A 20 3.30 5.01 -1.71
C PRO A 20 2.94 3.94 -0.68
N LEU A 21 3.33 4.18 0.57
CA LEU A 21 2.89 3.35 1.69
C LEU A 21 2.45 4.15 2.91
N ALA A 22 1.64 3.50 3.72
CA ALA A 22 1.16 3.96 5.01
C ALA A 22 1.60 2.97 6.09
N LYS A 23 1.89 3.51 7.27
CA LYS A 23 2.26 2.73 8.45
C LYS A 23 1.48 3.24 9.65
N HIS A 24 0.75 2.34 10.29
CA HIS A 24 0.24 2.53 11.65
C HIS A 24 1.25 1.91 12.61
N LYS A 25 1.62 2.63 13.67
CA LYS A 25 2.70 2.22 14.57
C LYS A 25 2.18 1.30 15.67
N ALA A 26 2.97 0.29 16.02
CA ALA A 26 2.73 -0.50 17.22
C ALA A 26 2.83 0.35 18.49
N ASP A 27 2.37 -0.21 19.62
CA ASP A 27 2.76 0.28 20.94
C ASP A 27 4.29 0.11 21.09
N PRO A 28 5.04 1.18 21.40
CA PRO A 28 6.49 1.11 21.54
C PRO A 28 6.98 0.08 22.58
N ASN A 29 6.19 -0.20 23.62
CA ASN A 29 6.56 -1.13 24.69
C ASN A 29 6.27 -2.59 24.32
N LEU A 30 5.43 -2.82 23.32
CA LEU A 30 4.99 -4.14 22.88
C LEU A 30 5.52 -4.50 21.49
N HIS A 31 6.36 -3.66 20.89
CA HIS A 31 6.79 -3.78 19.49
C HIS A 31 7.54 -5.09 19.23
N GLN A 32 7.03 -5.86 18.28
CA GLN A 32 7.56 -7.16 17.85
C GLN A 32 7.97 -7.19 16.38
N GLY A 33 7.63 -6.15 15.59
CA GLY A 33 7.99 -6.08 14.18
C GLY A 33 6.95 -5.37 13.31
N SER A 34 6.87 -5.75 12.04
CA SER A 34 5.91 -5.19 11.08
C SER A 34 5.14 -6.28 10.36
N VAL A 35 3.85 -6.05 10.15
CA VAL A 35 2.96 -6.89 9.34
C VAL A 35 2.52 -6.14 8.09
N PHE A 36 2.58 -6.82 6.94
CA PHE A 36 2.10 -6.27 5.68
C PHE A 36 0.70 -6.76 5.40
N VAL A 37 -0.22 -5.82 5.19
CA VAL A 37 -1.63 -6.11 4.88
C VAL A 37 -1.98 -5.59 3.50
N SER A 38 -2.86 -6.31 2.80
CA SER A 38 -3.40 -5.88 1.51
C SER A 38 -4.92 -6.09 1.50
N PRO A 39 -5.70 -5.14 0.94
CA PRO A 39 -7.16 -5.20 0.94
C PRO A 39 -7.77 -6.28 0.03
N GLY A 40 -6.94 -7.05 -0.70
CA GLY A 40 -7.40 -7.92 -1.78
C GLY A 40 -7.79 -7.14 -3.05
N ALA A 41 -8.35 -7.85 -4.05
CA ALA A 41 -8.64 -7.39 -5.43
C ALA A 41 -7.48 -6.68 -6.16
N PRO A 42 -7.29 -6.87 -7.47
CA PRO A 42 -6.39 -5.99 -8.21
C PRO A 42 -7.03 -4.59 -8.30
N GLY A 43 -6.30 -3.55 -7.88
CA GLY A 43 -6.70 -2.14 -8.06
C GLY A 43 -7.24 -1.41 -6.82
N ALA A 44 -7.34 -2.06 -5.67
CA ALA A 44 -7.66 -1.36 -4.41
C ALA A 44 -6.39 -0.69 -3.82
N PRO A 45 -6.40 0.61 -3.49
CA PRO A 45 -5.27 1.27 -2.84
C PRO A 45 -5.02 0.66 -1.45
N GLY A 46 -3.82 0.17 -1.18
CA GLY A 46 -3.51 -0.44 0.12
C GLY A 46 -3.35 0.59 1.23
N LYS A 47 -2.87 1.80 0.95
CA LYS A 47 -2.73 2.86 1.96
C LYS A 47 -4.03 3.15 2.70
N VAL A 48 -5.16 3.10 1.98
CA VAL A 48 -6.47 3.39 2.56
C VAL A 48 -6.85 2.41 3.66
N LEU A 49 -6.35 1.17 3.61
CA LEU A 49 -6.58 0.16 4.63
C LEU A 49 -5.96 0.58 5.96
N VAL A 50 -4.72 1.06 5.94
CA VAL A 50 -4.02 1.52 7.14
C VAL A 50 -4.59 2.83 7.64
N THR A 51 -4.87 3.79 6.75
CA THR A 51 -5.36 5.11 7.17
C THR A 51 -6.78 5.08 7.73
N LYS A 52 -7.62 4.14 7.29
CA LYS A 52 -9.01 4.01 7.78
C LYS A 52 -9.19 2.96 8.87
N LEU A 53 -8.46 1.84 8.79
CA LEU A 53 -8.68 0.68 9.65
C LEU A 53 -7.47 0.34 10.54
N GLY A 54 -6.41 1.15 10.53
CA GLY A 54 -5.19 0.92 11.33
C GLY A 54 -5.47 0.69 12.81
N ASP A 55 -6.21 1.58 13.47
CA ASP A 55 -6.55 1.45 14.89
C ASP A 55 -7.37 0.18 15.19
N SER A 56 -8.35 -0.11 14.32
CA SER A 56 -9.20 -1.30 14.46
C SER A 56 -8.40 -2.59 14.30
N MET A 57 -7.51 -2.66 13.31
CA MET A 57 -6.61 -3.80 13.12
C MET A 57 -5.60 -3.93 14.27
N ALA A 58 -5.05 -2.81 14.75
CA ALA A 58 -4.11 -2.80 15.88
C ALA A 58 -4.76 -3.37 17.14
N THR A 59 -5.99 -2.98 17.44
CA THR A 59 -6.72 -3.45 18.63
C THR A 59 -7.30 -4.86 18.47
N SER A 60 -7.91 -5.17 17.33
CA SER A 60 -8.74 -6.37 17.16
C SER A 60 -8.01 -7.57 16.57
N ILE A 61 -6.88 -7.35 15.88
CA ILE A 61 -6.17 -8.42 15.14
C ILE A 61 -4.74 -8.59 15.67
N PHE A 62 -4.00 -7.48 15.85
CA PHE A 62 -2.56 -7.52 16.12
C PHE A 62 -2.18 -7.21 17.58
N GLY A 63 -3.15 -6.83 18.41
CA GLY A 63 -2.97 -6.54 19.84
C GLY A 63 -1.96 -5.42 20.13
N GLY A 64 -1.73 -4.50 19.19
CA GLY A 64 -0.77 -3.40 19.33
C GLY A 64 0.70 -3.81 19.22
N HIS A 65 1.04 -5.08 18.93
CA HIS A 65 2.42 -5.57 18.91
C HIS A 65 3.17 -5.26 17.61
N PHE A 66 2.46 -4.97 16.52
CA PHE A 66 3.07 -4.84 15.19
C PHE A 66 2.79 -3.48 14.56
N ASP A 67 3.79 -2.94 13.87
CA ASP A 67 3.57 -1.89 12.88
C ASP A 67 2.73 -2.47 11.74
N ILE A 68 1.62 -1.84 11.39
CA ILE A 68 0.75 -2.28 10.30
C ILE A 68 1.09 -1.47 9.06
N VAL A 69 1.58 -2.16 8.03
CA VAL A 69 2.06 -1.53 6.80
C VAL A 69 1.21 -1.98 5.62
N ALA A 70 0.79 -1.02 4.79
CA ALA A 70 0.18 -1.29 3.50
C ALA A 70 0.66 -0.28 2.47
N PHE A 71 0.67 -0.69 1.21
CA PHE A 71 1.15 0.12 0.11
C PHE A 71 0.17 0.05 -1.05
N ASP A 72 0.17 1.09 -1.89
CA ASP A 72 -0.56 1.08 -3.14
C ASP A 72 0.29 0.31 -4.18
N PRO A 73 -0.19 -0.83 -4.71
CA PRO A 73 0.56 -1.58 -5.72
C PRO A 73 0.84 -0.72 -6.96
N ARG A 74 1.84 -1.11 -7.77
CA ARG A 74 2.19 -0.40 -9.01
C ARG A 74 0.95 -0.17 -9.88
N GLY A 75 0.76 1.06 -10.36
CA GLY A 75 -0.36 1.42 -11.21
C GLY A 75 -1.69 1.65 -10.48
N VAL A 76 -1.71 1.64 -9.14
CA VAL A 76 -2.92 1.75 -8.31
C VAL A 76 -2.83 2.97 -7.40
N GLY A 77 -3.98 3.56 -7.06
CA GLY A 77 -4.07 4.59 -6.01
C GLY A 77 -3.22 5.80 -6.32
N GLU A 78 -2.30 6.13 -5.41
CA GLU A 78 -1.46 7.32 -5.51
C GLU A 78 -0.09 7.07 -6.19
N THR A 79 0.12 5.91 -6.83
CA THR A 79 1.40 5.65 -7.53
C THR A 79 1.63 6.64 -8.68
N ILE A 80 2.88 7.05 -8.86
CA ILE A 80 3.31 7.74 -10.08
C ILE A 80 3.32 6.69 -11.20
N LEU A 81 2.61 6.95 -12.31
CA LEU A 81 2.23 6.00 -13.37
C LEU A 81 1.00 5.11 -13.05
N ILE A 82 -0.11 5.72 -12.62
CA ILE A 82 -1.41 5.04 -12.47
C ILE A 82 -1.91 4.46 -13.82
N VAL A 83 -2.44 3.25 -13.80
CA VAL A 83 -3.04 2.63 -14.99
C VAL A 83 -4.43 3.23 -15.23
N LYS A 84 -4.62 3.86 -16.39
CA LYS A 84 -5.91 4.39 -16.86
C LYS A 84 -6.17 3.93 -18.28
N CYS A 85 -7.20 3.11 -18.47
CA CYS A 85 -7.62 2.63 -19.79
C CYS A 85 -8.77 3.45 -20.37
N PHE A 86 -9.65 3.98 -19.51
CA PHE A 86 -10.87 4.69 -19.89
C PHE A 86 -10.86 6.12 -19.34
N ALA A 87 -11.56 7.02 -20.02
CA ALA A 87 -11.66 8.43 -19.59
C ALA A 87 -12.41 8.59 -18.26
N SER A 88 -13.38 7.70 -17.99
CA SER A 88 -14.12 7.65 -16.74
C SER A 88 -14.56 6.21 -16.42
N ARG A 89 -15.19 6.01 -15.25
CA ARG A 89 -15.76 4.69 -14.90
C ARG A 89 -16.96 4.34 -15.77
N GLU A 90 -17.76 5.35 -16.12
CA GLU A 90 -18.96 5.21 -16.95
C GLU A 90 -18.59 4.85 -18.39
N ALA A 91 -17.42 5.27 -18.87
CA ALA A 91 -16.92 4.96 -20.21
C ALA A 91 -16.29 3.56 -20.34
N LYS A 92 -16.30 2.75 -19.27
CA LYS A 92 -15.78 1.38 -19.26
C LYS A 92 -16.77 0.36 -19.83
N ASP A 93 -18.06 0.66 -19.75
CA ASP A 93 -19.17 -0.21 -20.13
C ASP A 93 -19.61 0.02 -21.57
#